data_AF-X1D9G9-F1
#
_entry.id   AF-X1D9G9-F1
#
_cell.length_a   1.000
_cell.length_b   1.000
_cell.length_c   1.000
_cell.angle_alpha   90.00
_cell.angle_beta   90.00
_cell.angle_gamma   90.00
#
_symmetry.space_group_name_H-M   'P 1'
#
loop_
_entity.id
_entity.type
_entity.pdbx_description
1 polymer ?
#
loop_
_entity_poly.entity_id
_entity_poly.type
_entity_poly.pdbx_seq_one_letter_code
_entity_poly.pdbx_strand_id
1 'polypeptide(L)' 'MIPKNLNKWLKEGDRGISSKTIATKLTGINLVGRWGLRHPLDPSDFGRCVALLEAVPEFKARLDEMKSVSLVWTAL' A
#
# COMPACT_ATOMS: atom_id res chain seq x y z
N MET A 1 -12.46 -1.19 9.10
CA MET A 1 -11.90 -0.33 10.16
C MET A 1 -10.70 0.40 9.60
N ILE A 2 -10.59 1.72 9.78
CA ILE A 2 -9.40 2.48 9.34
C ILE A 2 -8.30 2.29 10.40
N PRO A 3 -7.10 1.77 10.05
CA PRO A 3 -6.04 1.55 11.02
C PRO A 3 -5.60 2.84 11.72
N LYS A 4 -5.24 2.73 13.00
CA LYS A 4 -4.91 3.88 13.86
C LYS A 4 -3.78 4.73 13.28
N ASN A 5 -2.76 4.09 12.72
CA ASN A 5 -1.56 4.76 12.23
C ASN A 5 -1.67 5.21 10.76
N LEU A 6 -2.74 4.86 10.05
CA LEU A 6 -2.90 5.25 8.65
C LEU A 6 -2.92 6.77 8.47
N ASN A 7 -3.60 7.50 9.36
CA ASN A 7 -3.67 8.96 9.29
C ASN A 7 -2.29 9.63 9.42
N LYS A 8 -1.43 9.10 10.29
CA LYS A 8 -0.05 9.59 10.45
C LYS A 8 0.75 9.36 9.17
N TRP A 9 0.70 8.14 8.62
CA TRP A 9 1.37 7.83 7.35
C TRP A 9 0.84 8.68 6.18
N LEU A 10 -0.47 8.94 6.12
CA LEU A 10 -1.06 9.82 5.10
C LEU A 10 -0.58 11.27 5.20
N LYS A 11 -0.23 11.74 6.40
CA LYS A 11 0.26 13.10 6.63
C LYS A 11 1.76 13.23 6.39
N GLU A 12 2.54 12.28 6.87
CA GLU A 12 4.00 12.41 7.04
C GLU A 12 4.82 11.40 6.23
N GLY A 13 4.21 10.29 5.79
CA GLY A 13 4.94 9.23 5.11
C GLY A 13 5.37 9.59 3.69
N ASP A 14 6.54 9.11 3.29
CA ASP A 14 6.93 9.07 1.87
C ASP A 14 6.07 8.02 1.13
N ARG A 15 5.50 8.44 0.00
CA ARG A 15 4.37 7.77 -0.63
C ARG A 15 4.52 7.73 -2.15
N GLY A 16 4.59 6.52 -2.69
CA GLY A 16 4.46 6.24 -4.12
C GLY A 16 3.08 5.70 -4.48
N ILE A 17 2.82 5.49 -5.77
CA ILE A 17 1.56 4.87 -6.21
C ILE A 17 1.45 3.41 -5.74
N SER A 18 2.57 2.68 -5.67
CA SER A 18 2.62 1.29 -5.19
C SER A 18 2.19 1.17 -3.71
N SER A 19 2.70 2.03 -2.82
CA SER A 19 2.30 1.99 -1.41
C SER A 19 0.86 2.50 -1.20
N LYS A 20 0.44 3.52 -1.96
CA LYS A 20 -0.97 3.94 -2.00
C LYS A 20 -1.89 2.84 -2.53
N THR A 21 -1.41 1.97 -3.42
CA THR A 21 -2.18 0.83 -3.94
C THR A 21 -2.50 -0.16 -2.82
N ILE A 22 -1.54 -0.48 -1.94
CA ILE A 22 -1.79 -1.29 -0.74
C ILE A 22 -2.86 -0.64 0.13
N ALA A 23 -2.66 0.63 0.49
CA ALA A 23 -3.60 1.34 1.35
C ALA A 23 -5.01 1.43 0.73
N THR A 24 -5.12 1.66 -0.58
CA THR A 24 -6.41 1.65 -1.30
C THR A 24 -7.08 0.29 -1.26
N LYS A 25 -6.36 -0.78 -1.56
CA LYS A 25 -6.91 -2.14 -1.54
C LYS A 25 -7.42 -2.52 -0.14
N LEU A 26 -6.64 -2.25 0.90
CA LEU A 26 -6.94 -2.72 2.25
C LEU A 26 -7.96 -1.85 3.01
N THR A 27 -8.19 -0.62 2.56
CA THR A 27 -9.14 0.31 3.19
C THR A 27 -10.38 0.60 2.36
N GLY A 28 -10.33 0.37 1.05
CA GLY A 28 -11.35 0.81 0.09
C GLY A 28 -11.27 2.30 -0.26
N ILE A 29 -10.36 3.08 0.34
CA ILE A 29 -10.22 4.52 0.09
C ILE A 29 -9.37 4.72 -1.17
N ASN A 30 -9.90 5.44 -2.16
CA ASN A 30 -9.14 5.73 -3.38
C ASN A 30 -8.04 6.78 -3.11
N LEU A 31 -6.78 6.32 -3.05
CA LEU A 31 -5.59 7.14 -2.84
C LEU A 31 -4.74 7.27 -4.12
N VAL A 32 -4.97 6.40 -5.11
CA VAL A 32 -4.20 6.35 -6.36
C VAL A 32 -4.77 7.28 -7.44
N GLY A 33 -6.04 7.68 -7.32
CA GLY A 33 -6.70 8.60 -8.26
C GLY A 33 -6.60 8.11 -9.71
N ARG A 34 -6.26 9.02 -10.63
CA ARG A 34 -6.15 8.72 -12.07
C ARG A 34 -5.03 7.73 -12.43
N TRP A 35 -4.08 7.48 -11.55
CA TRP A 35 -2.91 6.64 -11.85
C TRP A 35 -3.23 5.14 -11.84
N GLY A 36 -4.35 4.76 -11.21
CA GLY A 36 -4.76 3.38 -11.03
C GLY A 36 -3.89 2.61 -10.03
N LEU A 37 -4.29 1.36 -9.75
CA LEU A 37 -3.53 0.45 -8.90
C LEU A 37 -2.23 0.04 -9.61
N ARG A 38 -1.09 0.08 -8.92
CA ARG A 38 0.22 -0.34 -9.44
C ARG A 38 1.02 -1.14 -8.43
N HIS A 39 1.97 -1.92 -8.94
CA HIS A 39 2.98 -2.60 -8.16
C HIS A 39 4.28 -1.76 -8.12
N PRO A 40 5.22 -2.05 -7.20
CA PRO A 40 6.54 -1.42 -7.20
C PRO A 40 7.29 -1.70 -8.49
N LEU A 41 7.81 -0.67 -9.15
CA LEU A 41 8.57 -0.82 -10.41
C LEU A 41 10.09 -0.81 -10.19
N ASP A 42 10.53 -0.29 -9.05
CA ASP A 42 11.94 -0.18 -8.68
C ASP A 42 12.13 -0.38 -7.16
N PRO A 43 13.40 -0.49 -6.69
CA PRO A 43 13.68 -0.66 -5.26
C PRO A 43 13.20 0.49 -4.37
N SER A 44 13.11 1.72 -4.89
CA SER A 44 12.62 2.88 -4.14
C SER A 44 11.11 2.76 -3.88
N ASP A 45 10.35 2.36 -4.90
CA ASP A 45 8.92 2.06 -4.78
C ASP A 45 8.65 0.91 -3.79
N PHE A 46 9.50 -0.11 -3.81
CA PHE A 46 9.39 -1.22 -2.86
C PHE A 46 9.68 -0.75 -1.44
N GLY A 47 10.72 0.05 -1.25
CA GLY A 47 11.06 0.67 0.05
C GLY A 47 9.90 1.47 0.64
N ARG A 48 9.17 2.24 -0.18
CA ARG A 48 7.96 2.96 0.27
C ARG A 48 6.81 2.03 0.66
N CYS A 49 6.69 0.85 0.05
CA CYS A 49 5.73 -0.16 0.46
C CYS A 49 6.10 -0.76 1.82
N VAL A 50 7.37 -1.09 2.02
CA VAL A 50 7.87 -1.61 3.30
C VAL A 50 7.66 -0.58 4.41
N ALA A 51 8.02 0.69 4.19
CA ALA A 51 7.84 1.76 5.16
C ALA A 51 6.36 1.97 5.54
N LEU A 52 5.41 1.78 4.60
CA LEU A 52 3.98 1.75 4.91
C LEU A 52 3.63 0.59 5.85
N LEU A 53 4.11 -0.63 5.56
CA LEU A 53 3.79 -1.83 6.34
C LEU A 53 4.40 -1.77 7.76
N GLU A 54 5.54 -1.10 7.92
CA GLU A 54 6.12 -0.81 9.23
C GLU A 54 5.31 0.24 10.00
N ALA A 55 4.85 1.30 9.31
CA ALA A 55 4.02 2.33 9.93
C ALA A 55 2.61 1.85 10.29
N VAL A 56 2.05 0.92 9.51
CA VAL A 56 0.69 0.38 9.67
C VAL A 56 0.75 -1.17 9.70
N PRO A 57 1.16 -1.77 10.83
CA PRO A 57 1.36 -3.22 10.95
C PRO A 57 0.09 -4.05 10.64
N GLU A 58 -1.10 -3.48 10.82
CA GLU A 58 -2.38 -4.12 10.48
C GLU A 58 -2.50 -4.44 8.98
N PHE A 59 -1.79 -3.70 8.12
CA PHE A 59 -1.72 -4.02 6.69
C PHE A 59 -0.81 -5.20 6.40
N LYS A 60 0.26 -5.38 7.19
CA LYS A 60 1.17 -6.53 7.02
C LYS A 60 0.44 -7.86 7.21
N ALA A 61 -0.45 -7.94 8.20
CA ALA A 61 -1.28 -9.13 8.45
C ALA A 61 -2.29 -9.43 7.34
N ARG A 62 -2.57 -8.45 6.47
CA ARG A 62 -3.55 -8.52 5.38
C ARG A 62 -2.91 -8.50 4.00
N LEU A 63 -1.58 -8.61 3.92
CA LEU A 63 -0.84 -8.43 2.68
C LEU A 63 -1.25 -9.47 1.61
N ASP A 64 -1.71 -10.65 2.01
CA ASP A 64 -2.26 -11.67 1.10
C ASP A 64 -3.46 -11.19 0.29
N GLU A 65 -4.25 -10.22 0.77
CA GLU A 65 -5.36 -9.63 0.01
C GLU A 65 -4.87 -8.90 -1.26
N MET A 66 -3.58 -8.53 -1.31
CA MET A 66 -2.97 -7.91 -2.49
C MET A 66 -2.90 -8.85 -3.68
N LYS A 67 -2.95 -10.17 -3.47
CA LYS A 67 -2.93 -11.17 -4.55
C LYS A 67 -4.03 -10.96 -5.58
N SER A 68 -5.13 -10.30 -5.21
CA SER A 68 -6.24 -9.97 -6.10
C SER A 68 -6.03 -8.68 -6.92
N VAL A 69 -4.92 -7.95 -6.76
CA VAL A 69 -4.68 -6.65 -7.42
C VAL A 69 -4.05 -6.81 -8.80
N SER A 70 -3.06 -7.71 -8.93
CA SER A 70 -2.42 -8.04 -10.20
C SER A 70 -1.58 -9.31 -10.06
N LEU A 71 -1.16 -9.89 -11.19
CA LEU A 71 -0.26 -11.05 -11.21
C LEU A 71 1.06 -10.82 -10.47
N VAL A 72 1.57 -9.58 -10.47
CA VAL A 72 2.80 -9.23 -9.72
C VAL A 72 2.56 -9.34 -8.22
N TRP A 73 1.43 -8.84 -7.73
CA TRP A 73 1.07 -8.99 -6.32
C TRP A 73 0.68 -10.43 -5.95
N THR A 74 0.22 -11.22 -6.92
CA THR A 74 -0.06 -12.66 -6.73
C THR A 74 1.21 -13.46 -6.41
N ALA A 75 2.38 -13.01 -6.87
CA ALA A 75 3.66 -13.70 -6.69
C ALA A 75 4.33 -13.47 -5.31
N LEU A 76 3.67 -12.75 -4.39
CA LEU A 76 4.13 -12.53 -3.01
C LEU A 76 3.84 -13.68 -2.06
#